data_AF-A0A381XRN2-F1
#
_entry.id   AF-A0A381XRN2-F1
#
_cell.length_a   1.000
_cell.length_b   1.000
_cell.length_c   1.000
_cell.angle_alpha   90.00
_cell.angle_beta   90.00
_cell.angle_gamma   90.00
#
_symmetry.space_group_name_H-M   'P 1'
#
loop_
_entity.id
_entity.type
_entity.pdbx_description
1 polymer ?
#
loop_
_entity_poly.entity_id
_entity_poly.type
_entity_poly.pdbx_seq_one_letter_code
_entity_poly.pdbx_strand_id
1 'polypeptide(L)' 'TLNVEGSSERYLFQSVYMMFEGRFDKPWGSNSPLNKMVFIGQNLNPQRLEESLKNFTAA' A
#
# COMPACT_ATOMS: atom_id res chain seq x y z
N THR A 1 1.03 -4.60 -1.04
CA THR A 1 -0.40 -4.95 -0.94
C THR A 1 -1.08 -3.99 0.00
N LEU A 2 -2.31 -3.59 -0.33
CA LEU A 2 -3.15 -2.75 0.50
C LEU A 2 -4.40 -3.49 0.96
N ASN A 3 -4.76 -3.26 2.22
CA ASN A 3 -6.05 -3.55 2.80
C ASN A 3 -6.98 -2.40 2.50
N VAL A 4 -7.98 -2.66 1.66
CA VAL A 4 -9.00 -1.70 1.26
C VAL A 4 -10.27 -2.03 2.02
N GLU A 5 -10.86 -1.04 2.67
CA GLU A 5 -12.11 -1.21 3.40
C GLU A 5 -13.19 -1.79 2.47
N GLY A 6 -13.93 -2.79 2.97
CA GLY A 6 -14.96 -3.48 2.19
C GLY A 6 -14.46 -4.51 1.19
N SER A 7 -13.15 -4.71 1.02
CA SER A 7 -12.58 -5.76 0.15
C SER A 7 -12.03 -6.94 0.94
N SER A 8 -12.42 -8.15 0.54
CA SER A 8 -11.81 -9.41 1.03
C SER A 8 -10.53 -9.77 0.26
N GLU A 9 -10.16 -8.96 -0.73
CA GLU A 9 -9.02 -9.17 -1.62
C GLU A 9 -7.90 -8.16 -1.38
N ARG A 10 -6.67 -8.64 -1.54
CA ARG A 10 -5.46 -7.83 -1.49
C ARG A 10 -5.41 -6.96 -2.74
N TYR A 11 -5.28 -5.66 -2.56
CA TYR A 11 -5.02 -4.74 -3.65
C TYR A 11 -3.50 -4.64 -3.89
N LEU A 12 -3.04 -5.11 -5.05
CA LEU A 12 -1.66 -4.97 -5.47
C LEU A 12 -1.55 -3.73 -6.35
N PHE A 13 -0.67 -2.81 -5.97
CA PHE A 13 -0.35 -1.65 -6.78
C PHE A 13 1.16 -1.58 -6.99
N GLN A 14 1.55 -1.06 -8.15
CA GLN A 14 2.92 -0.74 -8.49
C GLN A 14 2.97 0.65 -9.11
N SER A 15 4.04 1.38 -8.81
CA SER A 15 4.28 2.69 -9.41
C SER A 15 5.70 2.74 -9.94
N VAL A 16 5.85 3.11 -11.20
CA VAL A 16 7.13 3.24 -11.89
C VAL A 16 7.16 4.62 -12.54
N TYR A 17 8.06 5.49 -12.06
CA TYR A 17 8.10 6.91 -12.41
C TYR A 17 6.76 7.62 -12.13
N MET A 18 5.99 7.91 -13.18
CA MET A 18 4.70 8.60 -13.11
C MET A 18 3.52 7.69 -13.44
N MET A 19 3.78 6.41 -13.72
CA MET A 19 2.73 5.43 -13.99
C MET A 19 2.31 4.78 -12.70
N PHE A 20 1.00 4.81 -12.41
CA PHE A 20 0.40 4.12 -11.30
C PHE A 20 -0.59 3.09 -11.83
N GLU A 21 -0.40 1.83 -11.44
CA GLU A 21 -1.30 0.74 -11.78
C GLU A 21 -1.65 -0.04 -10.53
N GLY A 22 -2.88 -0.55 -10.47
CA GLY A 22 -3.29 -1.45 -9.40
C GLY A 22 -4.42 -2.38 -9.80
N ARG A 23 -4.46 -3.54 -9.14
CA ARG A 23 -5.46 -4.58 -9.35
C ARG A 23 -5.71 -5.35 -8.06
N PHE A 24 -6.93 -5.86 -7.91
CA PHE A 24 -7.17 -6.94 -6.97
C PHE A 24 -6.50 -8.22 -7.49
N ASP A 25 -5.81 -8.93 -6.61
CA ASP A 25 -5.05 -10.12 -6.99
C ASP A 25 -5.57 -11.38 -6.31
N LYS A 26 -5.48 -11.45 -4.97
CA LYS A 26 -5.83 -12.64 -4.20
C LYS A 26 -6.56 -12.29 -2.91
N PRO A 27 -7.47 -13.16 -2.42
CA PRO A 27 -8.07 -13.00 -1.10
C PRO A 27 -7.02 -12.99 0.01
N TRP A 28 -7.35 -12.37 1.14
CA TRP A 28 -6.48 -12.38 2.32
C TRP A 28 -6.21 -13.79 2.88
N GLY A 29 -7.17 -14.71 2.69
CA GLY A 29 -7.12 -16.06 3.22
C GLY A 29 -7.21 -16.05 4.75
N SER A 30 -6.46 -16.94 5.41
CA SER A 30 -6.38 -17.00 6.88
C SER A 30 -5.45 -15.96 7.50
N ASN A 31 -4.79 -15.12 6.69
CA ASN A 31 -3.84 -14.12 7.17
C ASN A 31 -4.58 -12.82 7.51
N SER A 32 -4.19 -12.19 8.62
CA SER A 32 -4.68 -10.85 8.96
C SER A 32 -4.32 -9.85 7.85
N PRO A 33 -5.27 -8.99 7.41
CA PRO A 33 -5.00 -7.95 6.45
C PRO A 33 -3.87 -7.01 6.90
N LEU A 34 -2.90 -6.77 6.02
CA LEU A 34 -1.74 -5.93 6.33
C LEU A 34 -1.31 -5.10 5.12
N ASN A 35 -0.97 -3.84 5.38
CA ASN A 35 -0.41 -2.94 4.38
C ASN A 35 1.10 -3.15 4.29
N LYS A 36 1.59 -3.51 3.11
CA LYS A 36 3.03 -3.61 2.82
C LYS A 36 3.37 -2.80 1.59
N MET A 37 4.23 -1.81 1.76
CA MET A 37 4.75 -0.93 0.71
C MET A 37 6.28 -0.92 0.75
N VAL A 38 6.91 -0.80 -0.42
CA VAL A 38 8.36 -0.65 -0.57
C VAL A 38 8.59 0.53 -1.49
N PHE A 39 9.37 1.50 -1.03
CA PHE A 39 9.74 2.68 -1.81
C PHE A 39 11.21 2.56 -2.23
N ILE A 40 11.48 2.71 -3.53
CA ILE A 40 12.82 2.66 -4.09
C ILE A 40 13.02 3.96 -4.88
N GLY A 41 14.04 4.74 -4.53
CA GLY A 41 14.32 6.03 -5.13
C GLY A 41 15.56 6.69 -4.53
N GLN A 42 16.02 7.77 -5.15
CA GLN A 42 17.12 8.59 -4.64
C GLN A 42 16.58 9.70 -3.71
N ASN A 43 17.33 10.05 -2.67
CA ASN A 43 16.99 11.11 -1.71
C ASN A 43 15.60 10.93 -1.05
N LEU A 44 15.19 9.69 -0.78
CA LEU A 44 13.96 9.43 -0.04
C LEU A 44 14.07 10.01 1.38
N ASN A 45 12.99 10.61 1.87
CA ASN A 45 12.84 11.04 3.26
C ASN A 45 11.97 10.00 4.00
N PRO A 46 12.57 9.07 4.77
CA PRO A 46 11.84 7.99 5.41
C PRO A 46 10.81 8.51 6.42
N GLN A 47 11.17 9.55 7.18
CA GLN A 47 10.32 10.10 8.22
C GLN A 47 9.05 10.70 7.63
N ARG A 48 9.18 11.50 6.56
CA ARG A 48 8.03 12.04 5.84
C ARG A 48 7.13 10.94 5.28
N LEU A 49 7.72 9.88 4.71
CA LEU A 49 6.95 8.75 4.18
C LEU A 49 6.17 8.03 5.29
N GLU A 50 6.81 7.80 6.43
CA GLU A 50 6.20 7.12 7.56
C GLU A 50 5.07 7.95 8.19
N GLU A 51 5.29 9.26 8.38
CA GLU A 51 4.28 10.19 8.88
C GLU A 51 3.08 10.29 7.92
N SER A 52 3.33 10.37 6.61
CA SER A 52 2.26 10.42 5.61
C SER A 52 1.39 9.15 5.61
N LEU A 53 1.99 7.99 5.84
CA LEU A 53 1.27 6.71 5.92
C LEU A 53 0.53 6.53 7.25
N LYS A 54 1.11 7.00 8.37
CA LYS A 54 0.45 6.99 9.69
C LYS A 54 -0.74 7.94 9.72
N ASN A 55 -0.66 9.09 9.06
CA ASN A 55 -1.77 10.03 8.97
C ASN A 55 -2.94 9.53 8.10
N PHE A 56 -2.76 8.43 7.35
CA PHE A 56 -3.80 7.84 6.52
C PHE A 56 -4.76 6.91 7.30
N THR A 57 -4.69 6.83 8.63
CA THR A 57 -5.73 6.14 9.40
C THR A 57 -7.08 6.82 9.19
N ALA A 58 -8.05 6.02 8.70
CA ALA A 58 -9.42 6.42 8.39
C ALA A 58 -10.04 7.26 9.51
N ALA A 59 -10.61 8.40 9.12
CA ALA A 59 -11.68 9.06 9.89
C ALA A 59 -12.96 8.23 9.80
#